data_AF-A0A975Y0W3-F1
#
_entry.id   AF-A0A975Y0W3-F1
#
_cell.length_a   1.000
_cell.length_b   1.000
_cell.length_c   1.000
_cell.angle_alpha   90.00
_cell.angle_beta   90.00
_cell.angle_gamma   90.00
#
_symmetry.space_group_name_H-M   'P 1'
#
loop_
_entity.id
_entity.type
_entity.pdbx_description
1 polymer ?
#
loop_
_entity_poly.entity_id
_entity_poly.type
_entity_poly.pdbx_seq_one_letter_code
_entity_poly.pdbx_strand_id
1 'polypeptide(L)' 'MPMPPPKPTTEGRRDRQTFHEMGQVVRALEANGPSSPEELAAHVGATYWEEHRFQRALDLAVTDGLVSRAGDGTLHPV' A
#
# COMPACT_ATOMS: atom_id res chain seq x y z
N MET A 1 0.14 31.83 -29.47
CA MET A 1 -0.61 31.55 -28.23
C MET A 1 0.41 31.31 -27.12
N PRO A 2 0.30 31.92 -25.92
CA PRO A 2 1.17 31.57 -24.82
C PRO A 2 0.80 30.16 -24.33
N MET A 3 1.81 29.33 -24.03
CA MET A 3 1.59 27.96 -23.58
C MET A 3 0.85 27.94 -22.22
N PRO A 4 0.00 26.92 -21.97
CA PRO A 4 -0.60 26.73 -20.65
C PRO A 4 0.50 26.44 -19.62
N PRO A 5 0.33 26.89 -18.36
CA PRO A 5 1.27 26.58 -17.29
C PRO A 5 1.37 25.06 -17.11
N PRO A 6 2.56 24.52 -16.81
CA PRO A 6 2.71 23.09 -16.58
C PRO A 6 1.78 22.69 -15.43
N LYS A 7 0.99 21.63 -15.65
CA LYS A 7 0.23 20.98 -14.58
C LYS A 7 1.22 20.70 -13.43
N PRO A 8 0.88 20.99 -12.17
CA PRO A 8 1.73 20.56 -11.08
C PRO A 8 1.85 19.04 -11.20
N THR A 9 3.04 18.56 -11.56
CA THR A 9 3.41 17.15 -11.44
C THR A 9 3.56 16.89 -9.95
N THR A 10 2.41 16.77 -9.27
CA THR A 10 2.31 16.30 -7.89
C THR A 10 2.49 14.79 -7.82
N GLU A 11 3.29 14.20 -8.71
CA GLU A 11 3.85 12.86 -8.50
C GLU A 11 5.16 13.08 -7.74
N GLY A 12 5.04 13.32 -6.44
CA GLY A 12 6.20 13.42 -5.57
C GLY A 12 6.96 12.10 -5.55
N ARG A 13 8.27 12.15 -5.28
CA ARG A 13 9.08 10.96 -4.94
C ARG A 13 8.40 10.05 -3.89
N ARG A 14 7.59 10.66 -3.01
CA ARG A 14 6.77 9.98 -2.00
C ARG A 14 5.70 9.07 -2.62
N ASP A 15 5.07 9.46 -3.71
CA ASP A 15 4.00 8.68 -4.33
C ASP A 15 4.55 7.38 -4.92
N ARG A 16 5.71 7.44 -5.60
CA ARG A 16 6.39 6.23 -6.11
C ARG A 16 6.78 5.26 -5.00
N GLN A 17 7.24 5.78 -3.86
CA GLN A 17 7.60 4.95 -2.72
C GLN A 17 6.35 4.28 -2.13
N THR A 18 5.27 5.04 -1.96
CA THR A 18 3.98 4.52 -1.47
C THR A 18 3.40 3.46 -2.42
N PHE A 19 3.45 3.66 -3.74
CA PHE A 19 3.06 2.64 -4.71
C PHE A 19 3.89 1.36 -4.58
N HIS A 20 5.20 1.49 -4.34
CA HIS A 20 6.06 0.32 -4.12
C HIS A 20 5.67 -0.43 -2.84
N GLU A 21 5.41 0.30 -1.75
CA GLU A 21 4.97 -0.25 -0.46
C GLU A 21 3.61 -0.94 -0.59
N MET A 22 2.63 -0.33 -1.28
CA MET A 22 1.35 -0.95 -1.61
C MET A 22 1.55 -2.24 -2.41
N GLY A 23 2.43 -2.22 -3.40
CA GLY A 23 2.78 -3.41 -4.18
C GLY A 23 3.50 -4.49 -3.36
N GLN A 24 4.19 -4.15 -2.28
CA GLN A 24 4.75 -5.14 -1.35
C GLN A 24 3.66 -5.80 -0.50
N VAL A 25 2.68 -5.03 -0.03
CA VAL A 25 1.50 -5.53 0.71
C VAL A 25 0.72 -6.53 -0.14
N VAL A 26 0.36 -6.16 -1.37
CA VAL A 26 -0.41 -7.04 -2.27
C VAL A 26 0.36 -8.32 -2.59
N ARG A 27 1.64 -8.21 -2.99
CA ARG A 27 2.45 -9.40 -3.30
C ARG A 27 2.65 -10.33 -2.11
N ALA A 28 2.74 -9.79 -0.90
CA ALA A 28 2.83 -10.62 0.30
C ALA A 28 1.54 -11.40 0.56
N LEU A 29 0.37 -10.79 0.32
CA LEU A 29 -0.92 -11.47 0.39
C LEU A 29 -1.11 -12.50 -0.72
N GLU A 30 -0.66 -12.21 -1.94
CA GLU A 30 -0.67 -13.19 -3.04
C GLU A 30 0.24 -14.39 -2.76
N ALA A 31 1.41 -14.16 -2.16
CA ALA A 31 2.40 -15.21 -1.90
C ALA A 31 2.07 -16.07 -0.69
N ASN A 32 1.55 -15.48 0.39
CA ASN A 32 1.30 -16.17 1.66
C ASN A 32 -0.18 -16.51 1.88
N GLY A 33 -1.08 -15.94 1.06
CA GLY A 33 -2.51 -16.05 1.23
C GLY A 33 -3.10 -14.98 2.17
N PRO A 34 -4.41 -15.05 2.43
CA PRO A 34 -5.09 -14.14 3.35
C PRO A 34 -4.49 -14.20 4.75
N SER A 35 -4.25 -13.04 5.35
CA SER A 35 -3.58 -12.94 6.65
C SER A 35 -4.05 -11.75 7.47
N SER A 36 -3.79 -11.78 8.77
CA SER A 36 -4.03 -10.64 9.65
C SER A 36 -3.05 -9.49 9.35
N PRO A 37 -3.37 -8.24 9.73
CA PRO A 37 -2.45 -7.12 9.56
C PRO A 37 -1.08 -7.33 10.23
N GLU A 38 -1.04 -8.02 11.38
CA GLU A 38 0.20 -8.30 12.12
C GLU A 38 1.08 -9.33 11.38
N GLU A 39 0.49 -10.41 10.89
CA GLU A 39 1.19 -11.41 10.06
C GLU A 39 1.70 -10.77 8.77
N LEU A 40 0.86 -9.97 8.11
CA LEU A 40 1.23 -9.27 6.88
C LEU A 40 2.39 -8.31 7.13
N ALA A 41 2.36 -7.56 8.24
CA ALA A 41 3.45 -6.68 8.66
C ALA A 41 4.77 -7.46 8.83
N ALA A 42 4.72 -8.65 9.43
CA ALA A 42 5.89 -9.51 9.56
C ALA A 42 6.40 -10.00 8.20
N HIS A 43 5.49 -10.40 7.29
CA HIS A 43 5.85 -10.88 5.95
C HIS A 43 6.52 -9.80 5.07
N VAL A 44 6.08 -8.54 5.15
CA VAL A 44 6.68 -7.43 4.39
C VAL A 44 7.89 -6.80 5.09
N GLY A 45 8.23 -7.26 6.30
CA GLY A 45 9.29 -6.67 7.11
C GLY A 45 8.98 -5.24 7.57
N ALA A 46 7.70 -4.94 7.85
CA ALA A 46 7.22 -3.62 8.24
C ALA A 46 7.92 -3.04 9.48
N THR A 47 8.48 -3.89 10.34
CA THR A 47 9.30 -3.46 11.51
C THR A 47 10.50 -2.61 11.12
N TYR A 48 11.00 -2.75 9.89
CA TYR A 48 12.13 -1.96 9.38
C TYR A 48 11.71 -0.72 8.59
N TRP A 49 10.41 -0.50 8.43
CA TRP A 49 9.89 0.68 7.75
C TRP A 49 9.84 1.86 8.71
N GLU A 50 9.70 3.07 8.17
CA GLU A 50 9.42 4.24 9.01
C GLU A 50 8.06 4.06 9.70
N GLU A 51 7.91 4.68 10.88
CA GLU A 51 6.71 4.60 11.69
C GLU A 51 5.45 4.95 10.87
N HIS A 52 4.39 4.18 11.05
CA HIS A 52 3.10 4.29 10.35
C HIS A 52 3.13 4.06 8.82
N ARG A 53 4.28 3.80 8.17
CA ARG A 53 4.33 3.55 6.71
C ARG A 53 3.50 2.35 6.31
N PHE A 54 3.64 1.24 7.03
CA PHE A 54 2.88 0.02 6.75
C PHE A 54 1.37 0.28 6.83
N GLN A 55 0.92 0.90 7.91
CA GLN A 55 -0.49 1.23 8.09
C GLN A 55 -1.00 2.13 6.96
N ARG A 56 -0.24 3.16 6.59
CA ARG A 56 -0.59 4.06 5.48
C ARG A 56 -0.67 3.31 4.14
N ALA A 57 0.30 2.45 3.83
CA ALA A 57 0.31 1.69 2.59
C ALA A 57 -0.87 0.69 2.55
N LEU A 58 -1.18 0.05 3.68
CA LEU A 58 -2.33 -0.84 3.81
C LEU A 58 -3.65 -0.09 3.61
N ASP A 59 -3.84 1.06 4.27
CA ASP A 59 -5.05 1.87 4.15
C ASP A 59 -5.26 2.34 2.71
N LEU A 60 -4.19 2.74 2.03
CA LEU A 60 -4.24 3.12 0.62
C LEU A 60 -4.55 1.92 -0.28
N ALA A 61 -3.96 0.75 -0.03
CA ALA A 61 -4.26 -0.46 -0.79
C ALA A 61 -5.73 -0.91 -0.62
N VAL A 62 -6.30 -0.72 0.56
CA VAL A 62 -7.73 -0.96 0.81
C VAL A 62 -8.59 0.08 0.10
N THR A 63 -8.22 1.36 0.19
CA THR A 63 -8.96 2.45 -0.45
C THR A 63 -8.96 2.34 -1.97
N ASP A 64 -7.83 1.95 -2.56
CA ASP A 64 -7.67 1.74 -4.01
C ASP A 64 -8.28 0.41 -4.49
N GLY A 65 -8.81 -0.41 -3.58
CA GLY A 65 -9.46 -1.68 -3.92
C GLY A 65 -8.50 -2.78 -4.34
N LEU A 66 -7.22 -2.70 -3.93
CA LEU A 66 -6.21 -3.75 -4.17
C LEU A 66 -6.23 -4.83 -3.08
N VAL A 67 -6.71 -4.46 -1.89
CA VAL A 67 -6.86 -5.34 -0.73
C VAL A 67 -8.27 -5.17 -0.18
N SER A 68 -8.91 -6.28 0.18
CA SER A 68 -10.18 -6.27 0.89
C SER A 68 -9.98 -6.74 2.34
N ARG A 69 -10.78 -6.17 3.25
CA ARG A 69 -10.80 -6.55 4.65
C ARG A 69 -12.09 -7.30 4.95
N ALA A 70 -11.96 -8.56 5.33
CA ALA A 70 -13.07 -9.39 5.77
C ALA A 70 -13.61 -8.92 7.13
N GLY A 71 -14.83 -9.35 7.49
CA GLY A 71 -15.50 -8.92 8.72
C GLY A 71 -14.81 -9.38 10.01
N ASP A 72 -13.94 -10.39 9.92
CA ASP A 72 -13.08 -10.89 10.99
C ASP A 72 -11.74 -10.13 11.10
N GLY A 73 -11.48 -9.20 10.17
CA GLY A 73 -10.25 -8.43 10.10
C GLY A 73 -9.16 -9.03 9.21
N THR A 74 -9.39 -10.19 8.60
CA THR A 74 -8.47 -10.83 7.65
C THR A 74 -8.35 -10.01 6.37
N LEU A 75 -7.13 -9.87 5.86
CA LEU A 75 -6.84 -9.14 4.63
C LEU A 75 -6.73 -10.12 3.46
N HIS A 76 -7.37 -9.81 2.34
CA HIS A 76 -7.37 -10.59 1.12
C HIS A 76 -6.90 -9.74 -0.07
N PRO A 77 -6.08 -10.26 -0.99
CA PRO A 77 -5.88 -9.60 -2.27
C PRO A 77 -7.20 -9.62 -3.05
N VAL A 78 -7.48 -8.55 -3.81
CA VAL A 78 -8.69 -8.44 -4.65
C VAL A 78 -8.47 -9.09 -6.01
#